data_AF-A0A3D4UUN4-F1
#
_entry.id   AF-A0A3D4UUN4-F1
#
_cell.length_a   1.000
_cell.length_b   1.000
_cell.length_c   1.000
_cell.angle_alpha   90.00
_cell.angle_beta   90.00
_cell.angle_gamma   90.00
#
_symmetry.space_group_name_H-M   'P 1'
#
loop_
_entity.id
_entity.type
_entity.pdbx_description
1 polymer ?
#
loop_
_entity_poly.entity_id
_entity_poly.type
_entity_poly.pdbx_seq_one_letter_code
_entity_poly.pdbx_strand_id
1 'polypeptide(L)'
;EGRIHPWVKANFLASPPLVVAYALAGTVNIDMNNDPIGKDKDGNDVYLKEIWPTTEEIAEHLDNAIRPDLFDKMYSDIFESPAWEAIPVSGGDQFAWSEDSTYIQEPPFFMNMKEEPEPIKSIEGARVLVKVGDSITTDHISPAGNIKEDAPAGEYLKANGVDKKDFNSYGSRRGNDRVMTRGTFANVRFKNQLAPGKEGGFTEYHPTGEITTIYDASLKYKASNTPLIAIAGNQYGTGSSRDWAAKGTNLLGVKAVIAESYERIHRSNLVQMGVLPLQFKEGETPESLGLDGSETFTIHLSDDIKARGEVKVTAVKEDGVEINFTT
;
A
#
# COMPACT_ATOMS: atom_id res chain seq x y z
N GLU A 1 -8.25 0.74 11.76
CA GLU A 1 -7.23 0.80 10.69
C GLU A 1 -5.85 0.27 11.07
N GLY A 2 -5.44 0.23 12.35
CA GLY A 2 -4.27 -0.57 12.78
C GLY A 2 -2.89 -0.11 12.29
N ARG A 3 -2.80 1.10 11.71
CA ARG A 3 -1.58 1.63 11.06
C ARG A 3 -0.52 2.16 12.03
N ILE A 4 -0.92 2.60 13.23
CA ILE A 4 0.00 3.14 14.26
C ILE A 4 0.47 2.02 15.18
N HIS A 5 -0.45 1.24 15.74
CA HIS A 5 -0.13 0.13 16.63
C HIS A 5 -1.22 -0.96 16.57
N PRO A 6 -0.88 -2.27 16.55
CA PRO A 6 -1.85 -3.36 16.36
C PRO A 6 -2.89 -3.47 17.48
N TRP A 7 -2.56 -3.04 18.71
CA TRP A 7 -3.47 -3.07 19.86
C TRP A 7 -4.31 -1.80 20.04
N VAL A 8 -4.07 -0.76 19.23
CA VAL A 8 -4.77 0.53 19.36
C VAL A 8 -5.89 0.60 18.32
N LYS A 9 -7.14 0.66 18.81
CA LYS A 9 -8.33 0.70 17.95
C LYS A 9 -8.65 2.11 17.44
N ALA A 10 -8.45 3.13 18.25
CA ALA A 10 -8.74 4.52 17.94
C ALA A 10 -7.46 5.36 17.98
N ASN A 11 -7.24 6.19 16.96
CA ASN A 11 -6.06 7.06 16.83
C ASN A 11 -6.54 8.46 16.48
N PHE A 12 -5.97 9.48 17.09
CA PHE A 12 -6.35 10.88 16.89
C PHE A 12 -5.12 11.69 16.49
N LEU A 13 -5.28 12.57 15.51
CA LEU A 13 -4.26 13.57 15.16
C LEU A 13 -4.47 14.80 16.04
N ALA A 14 -3.41 15.23 16.71
CA ALA A 14 -3.43 16.36 17.63
C ALA A 14 -2.12 17.14 17.54
N SER A 15 -2.13 18.39 17.99
CA SER A 15 -0.90 19.19 18.13
C SER A 15 0.04 18.55 19.16
N PRO A 16 1.37 18.76 19.06
CA PRO A 16 2.32 18.24 20.05
C PRO A 16 1.95 18.49 21.53
N PRO A 17 1.51 19.70 21.96
CA PRO A 17 1.13 19.90 23.35
C PRO A 17 -0.15 19.13 23.75
N LEU A 18 -1.09 18.90 22.83
CA LEU A 18 -2.25 18.04 23.13
C LEU A 18 -1.87 16.57 23.29
N VAL A 19 -0.84 16.08 22.59
CA VAL A 19 -0.33 14.72 22.81
C VAL A 19 0.18 14.57 24.25
N VAL A 20 0.90 15.58 24.75
CA VAL A 20 1.36 15.60 26.15
C VAL A 20 0.18 15.70 27.11
N ALA A 21 -0.81 16.57 26.85
CA ALA A 21 -1.98 16.72 27.69
C ALA A 21 -2.79 15.43 27.83
N TYR A 22 -3.07 14.72 26.73
CA TYR A 22 -3.75 13.43 26.77
C TYR A 22 -2.90 12.33 27.42
N ALA A 23 -1.58 12.38 27.31
CA ALA A 23 -0.68 11.47 28.02
C ALA A 23 -0.71 11.69 29.53
N LEU A 24 -0.78 12.95 29.99
CA LEU A 24 -0.92 13.30 31.41
C LEU A 24 -2.29 12.85 31.95
N ALA A 25 -3.37 13.14 31.21
CA ALA A 25 -4.72 12.74 31.61
C ALA A 25 -4.94 11.21 31.56
N GLY A 26 -4.14 10.48 30.77
CA GLY A 26 -4.24 9.03 30.60
C GLY A 26 -5.49 8.56 29.84
N THR A 27 -6.30 9.48 29.29
CA THR A 27 -7.52 9.17 28.55
C THR A 27 -7.85 10.29 27.56
N VAL A 28 -8.44 9.92 26.42
CA VAL A 28 -9.03 10.89 25.46
C VAL A 28 -10.49 11.20 25.78
N ASN A 29 -11.12 10.42 26.67
CA ASN A 29 -12.49 10.62 27.12
C ASN A 29 -12.49 11.51 28.38
N ILE A 30 -12.24 12.80 28.18
CA ILE A 30 -12.13 13.83 29.22
C ILE A 30 -12.58 15.17 28.65
N ASP A 31 -13.32 15.97 29.43
CA ASP A 31 -13.61 17.35 29.07
C ASP A 31 -12.47 18.26 29.54
N MET A 32 -11.50 18.49 28.66
CA MET A 32 -10.29 19.28 28.95
C MET A 32 -10.56 20.72 29.44
N ASN A 33 -11.78 21.23 29.27
CA ASN A 33 -12.14 22.56 29.76
C ASN A 33 -12.56 22.55 31.24
N ASN A 34 -13.17 21.46 31.70
CA ASN A 34 -13.88 21.39 32.98
C ASN A 34 -13.34 20.33 33.93
N ASP A 35 -12.65 19.31 33.42
CA ASP A 35 -12.07 18.23 34.21
C ASP A 35 -10.58 18.48 34.50
N PRO A 36 -10.09 18.11 35.70
CA PRO A 36 -8.66 18.14 35.97
C PRO A 36 -7.92 17.04 35.20
N ILE A 37 -6.73 17.37 34.70
CA ILE A 37 -5.87 16.45 33.93
C ILE A 37 -4.91 15.65 34.81
N GLY A 38 -4.86 15.93 36.11
CA GLY A 38 -4.00 15.27 37.07
C GLY A 38 -4.08 15.90 38.45
N LYS A 39 -3.22 15.43 39.34
CA LYS A 39 -3.03 15.99 40.68
C LYS A 39 -1.59 16.44 40.88
N ASP A 40 -1.40 17.53 41.61
CA ASP A 40 -0.08 17.96 42.04
C ASP A 40 0.47 17.09 43.19
N LYS A 41 1.64 17.46 43.72
CA LYS A 41 2.30 16.74 44.82
C LYS A 41 1.54 16.80 46.15
N ASP A 42 0.68 17.81 46.31
CA ASP A 42 -0.12 18.06 47.51
C ASP A 42 -1.55 17.49 47.38
N GLY A 43 -1.87 16.92 46.21
CA GLY A 43 -3.14 16.27 45.90
C GLY A 43 -4.20 17.20 45.29
N ASN A 44 -3.86 18.47 45.02
CA ASN A 44 -4.77 19.43 44.41
C ASN A 44 -5.00 19.09 42.94
N ASP A 45 -6.20 19.39 42.46
CA ASP A 45 -6.58 19.20 41.07
C ASP A 45 -5.85 20.21 40.17
N VAL A 46 -5.23 19.73 39.10
CA VAL A 46 -4.54 20.54 38.11
C VAL A 46 -5.32 20.53 36.81
N TYR A 47 -5.61 21.72 36.28
CA TYR A 47 -6.37 21.90 35.04
C TYR A 47 -5.45 22.22 33.86
N LEU A 48 -5.85 21.84 32.64
CA LEU A 48 -5.03 22.08 31.45
C LEU A 48 -4.65 23.55 31.27
N LYS A 49 -5.60 24.46 31.51
CA LYS A 49 -5.41 25.91 31.41
C LYS A 49 -4.30 26.47 32.32
N GLU A 50 -3.94 25.75 33.39
CA GLU A 50 -2.94 26.19 34.36
C GLU A 50 -1.52 25.88 33.90
N ILE A 51 -1.36 24.93 32.98
CA ILE A 51 -0.05 24.49 32.47
C ILE A 51 0.10 24.73 30.96
N TRP A 52 -0.95 25.22 30.30
CA TRP A 52 -0.93 25.46 28.87
C TRP A 52 -0.13 26.74 28.58
N PRO A 53 0.98 26.65 27.82
CA PRO A 53 1.80 27.83 27.55
C PRO A 53 1.04 28.82 26.65
N THR A 54 1.22 30.09 26.95
CA THR A 54 0.72 31.19 26.12
C THR A 54 1.56 31.32 24.85
N THR A 55 1.00 32.01 23.84
CA THR A 55 1.73 32.27 22.59
C THR A 55 2.97 33.12 22.86
N GLU A 56 2.88 34.07 23.79
CA GLU A 56 3.95 34.97 24.19
C GLU A 56 5.10 34.22 24.86
N GLU A 57 4.81 33.32 25.80
CA GLU A 57 5.83 32.47 26.45
C GLU A 57 6.56 31.58 25.44
N ILE A 58 5.83 30.99 24.48
CA ILE A 58 6.43 30.18 23.40
C ILE A 58 7.36 31.04 22.55
N ALA A 59 6.92 32.24 22.15
CA ALA A 59 7.71 33.14 21.32
C ALA A 59 9.00 33.57 22.02
N GLU A 60 8.93 33.95 23.30
CA GLU A 60 10.10 34.34 24.10
C GLU A 60 11.12 33.20 24.20
N HIS A 61 10.67 31.96 24.39
CA HIS A 61 11.57 30.81 24.42
C HIS A 61 12.18 30.50 23.05
N LEU A 62 11.42 30.62 21.96
CA LEU A 62 11.93 30.40 20.60
C LEU A 62 13.00 31.43 20.22
N ASP A 63 12.77 32.71 20.53
CA ASP A 63 13.72 33.80 20.31
C ASP A 63 15.02 33.63 21.09
N ASN A 64 15.03 32.81 22.14
CA ASN A 64 16.21 32.49 22.91
C ASN A 64 16.89 31.17 22.48
N ALA A 65 16.12 30.21 21.97
CA ALA A 65 16.58 28.86 21.67
C ALA A 65 17.14 28.68 20.25
N ILE A 66 16.59 29.39 19.26
CA ILE A 66 17.00 29.22 17.85
C ILE A 66 18.11 30.23 17.54
N ARG A 67 19.31 29.71 17.26
CA ARG A 67 20.49 30.51 16.92
C ARG A 67 21.21 29.91 15.70
N PRO A 68 21.82 30.73 14.81
CA PRO A 68 22.53 30.22 13.64
C PRO A 68 23.63 29.20 13.96
N ASP A 69 24.37 29.39 15.06
CA ASP A 69 25.44 28.47 15.48
C ASP A 69 24.94 27.08 15.85
N LEU A 70 23.68 26.94 16.28
CA LEU A 70 23.05 25.64 16.46
C LEU A 70 22.93 24.88 15.14
N PHE A 71 22.57 25.58 14.05
CA PHE A 71 22.51 24.96 12.73
C PHE A 71 23.92 24.60 12.25
N ASP A 72 24.88 25.51 12.38
CA ASP A 72 26.27 25.21 12.01
C ASP A 72 26.77 23.96 12.74
N LYS A 73 26.52 23.85 14.04
CA LYS A 73 26.89 22.68 14.83
C LYS A 73 26.19 21.41 14.36
N MET A 74 24.88 21.44 14.15
CA MET A 74 24.09 20.25 13.78
C MET A 74 24.39 19.75 12.36
N TYR A 75 24.87 20.61 11.46
CA TYR A 75 25.14 20.27 10.07
C TYR A 75 26.62 20.10 9.73
N SER A 76 27.54 20.59 10.58
CA SER A 76 28.98 20.55 10.32
C SER A 76 29.53 19.15 10.11
N ASP A 77 28.93 18.14 10.76
CA ASP A 77 29.37 16.75 10.78
C ASP A 77 28.28 15.78 10.28
N ILE A 78 27.23 16.28 9.61
CA ILE A 78 26.06 15.45 9.22
C ILE A 78 26.42 14.27 8.30
N PHE A 79 27.56 14.35 7.61
CA PHE A 79 28.08 13.29 6.75
C PHE A 79 29.18 12.44 7.40
N GLU A 80 29.63 12.81 8.60
CA GLU A 80 30.68 12.11 9.33
C GLU A 80 30.05 11.03 10.20
N SER A 81 30.30 9.76 9.87
CA SER A 81 29.80 8.64 10.66
C SER A 81 30.75 7.46 10.53
N PRO A 82 31.54 7.15 11.57
CA PRO A 82 32.48 6.04 11.53
C PRO A 82 31.81 4.70 11.21
N ALA A 83 30.55 4.51 11.63
CA ALA A 83 29.77 3.31 11.32
C ALA A 83 29.35 3.24 9.85
N TRP A 84 29.04 4.38 9.23
CA TRP A 84 28.72 4.46 7.80
C TRP A 84 29.98 4.24 6.95
N GLU A 85 31.09 4.89 7.32
CA GLU A 85 32.38 4.79 6.64
C GLU A 85 32.99 3.39 6.71
N ALA A 86 32.69 2.63 7.77
CA ALA A 86 33.15 1.26 7.94
C ALA A 86 32.42 0.24 7.05
N ILE A 87 31.33 0.61 6.35
CA ILE A 87 30.61 -0.30 5.47
C ILE A 87 31.48 -0.58 4.22
N PRO A 88 31.87 -1.83 3.98
CA PRO A 88 32.66 -2.17 2.80
C PRO A 88 31.82 -1.94 1.53
N VAL A 89 32.38 -1.21 0.58
CA VAL A 89 31.76 -0.94 -0.72
C VAL A 89 32.56 -1.61 -1.83
N SER A 90 31.85 -2.27 -2.74
CA SER A 90 32.39 -2.68 -4.04
C SER A 90 32.05 -1.59 -5.07
N GLY A 91 33.06 -1.03 -5.73
CA GLY A 91 32.85 -0.10 -6.84
C GLY A 91 32.44 -0.81 -8.14
N GLY A 92 32.08 -0.02 -9.15
CA GLY A 92 31.75 -0.49 -10.50
C GLY A 92 30.43 0.10 -11.04
N ASP A 93 30.25 0.03 -12.36
CA ASP A 93 29.04 0.55 -13.02
C ASP A 93 27.86 -0.42 -12.95
N GLN A 94 28.13 -1.70 -12.66
CA GLN A 94 27.13 -2.77 -12.54
C GLN A 94 27.07 -3.29 -11.11
N PHE A 95 25.86 -3.43 -10.59
CA PHE A 95 25.64 -3.99 -9.26
C PHE A 95 25.85 -5.50 -9.27
N ALA A 96 26.70 -6.01 -8.37
CA ALA A 96 26.95 -7.43 -8.23
C ALA A 96 25.80 -8.08 -7.43
N TRP A 97 24.76 -8.52 -8.13
CA TRP A 97 23.64 -9.23 -7.53
C TRP A 97 24.10 -10.51 -6.81
N SER A 98 23.51 -10.78 -5.64
CA SER A 98 23.74 -12.01 -4.88
C SER A 98 22.44 -12.80 -4.80
N GLU A 99 22.45 -14.04 -5.29
CA GLU A 99 21.26 -14.90 -5.27
C GLU A 99 20.79 -15.20 -3.84
N ASP A 100 21.72 -15.30 -2.89
CA ASP A 100 21.48 -15.56 -1.46
C ASP A 100 20.91 -14.34 -0.71
N SER A 101 20.96 -13.15 -1.30
CA SER A 101 20.52 -11.92 -0.64
C SER A 101 19.00 -11.92 -0.44
N THR A 102 18.54 -11.93 0.81
CA THR A 102 17.11 -11.78 1.10
C THR A 102 16.63 -10.32 1.15
N TYR A 103 17.51 -9.36 0.88
CA TYR A 103 17.22 -7.91 0.93
C TYR A 103 17.21 -7.22 -0.44
N ILE A 104 18.17 -7.57 -1.29
CA ILE A 104 18.40 -6.94 -2.60
C ILE A 104 18.42 -8.03 -3.66
N GLN A 105 17.47 -7.98 -4.59
CA GLN A 105 17.31 -8.95 -5.69
C GLN A 105 17.12 -8.21 -7.00
N GLU A 106 17.60 -8.78 -8.10
CA GLU A 106 17.38 -8.25 -9.44
C GLU A 106 15.90 -8.43 -9.82
N PRO A 107 15.14 -7.33 -10.00
CA PRO A 107 13.72 -7.46 -10.27
C PRO A 107 13.45 -7.79 -11.75
N PRO A 108 12.37 -8.51 -12.07
CA PRO A 108 12.15 -9.02 -13.42
C PRO A 108 11.54 -8.00 -14.40
N PHE A 109 11.53 -6.69 -14.08
CA PHE A 109 10.78 -5.68 -14.85
C PHE A 109 11.25 -5.52 -16.30
N PHE A 110 12.54 -5.70 -16.54
CA PHE A 110 13.16 -5.52 -17.86
C PHE A 110 13.49 -6.84 -18.57
N MET A 111 13.12 -7.97 -17.95
CA MET A 111 13.39 -9.28 -18.52
C MET A 111 12.56 -9.45 -19.80
N ASN A 112 13.25 -9.74 -20.90
CA ASN A 112 12.67 -9.87 -22.25
C ASN A 112 12.06 -8.56 -22.81
N MET A 113 12.46 -7.40 -22.28
CA MET A 113 12.08 -6.12 -22.87
C MET A 113 12.71 -6.00 -24.27
N LYS A 114 11.86 -5.74 -25.27
CA LYS A 114 12.31 -5.50 -26.65
C LYS A 114 12.70 -4.04 -26.82
N GLU A 115 13.57 -3.77 -27.79
CA GLU A 115 13.97 -2.41 -28.17
C GLU A 115 12.76 -1.61 -28.70
N GLU A 116 11.93 -2.26 -29.53
CA GLU A 116 10.69 -1.70 -30.04
C GLU A 116 9.48 -2.23 -29.24
N PRO A 117 8.54 -1.36 -28.83
CA PRO A 117 7.33 -1.78 -28.14
C PRO A 117 6.40 -2.56 -29.07
N GLU A 118 5.74 -3.59 -28.53
CA GLU A 118 4.68 -4.29 -29.24
C GLU A 118 3.43 -3.40 -29.39
N PRO A 119 2.62 -3.59 -30.44
CA PRO A 119 1.32 -2.94 -30.58
C PRO A 119 0.41 -3.20 -29.38
N ILE A 120 -0.41 -2.20 -29.04
CA ILE A 120 -1.43 -2.34 -28.00
C ILE A 120 -2.48 -3.38 -28.45
N LYS A 121 -2.75 -4.34 -27.57
CA LYS A 121 -3.74 -5.40 -27.79
C LYS A 121 -4.80 -5.37 -26.71
N SER A 122 -6.00 -5.82 -27.05
CA SER A 122 -7.06 -6.08 -26.09
C SER A 122 -6.58 -7.02 -24.99
N ILE A 123 -7.11 -6.82 -23.79
CA ILE A 123 -6.96 -7.76 -22.68
C ILE A 123 -8.17 -8.69 -22.74
N GLU A 124 -7.98 -9.96 -23.11
CA GLU A 124 -9.07 -10.90 -23.36
C GLU A 124 -9.13 -12.00 -22.29
N GLY A 125 -10.35 -12.37 -21.87
CA GLY A 125 -10.57 -13.47 -20.93
C GLY A 125 -9.97 -13.23 -19.54
N ALA A 126 -9.84 -11.97 -19.11
CA ALA A 126 -9.25 -11.64 -17.82
C ALA A 126 -10.16 -12.04 -16.66
N ARG A 127 -9.55 -12.38 -15.51
CA ARG A 127 -10.25 -12.67 -14.26
C ARG A 127 -10.00 -11.60 -13.21
N VAL A 128 -10.96 -11.37 -12.34
CA VAL A 128 -10.80 -10.44 -11.22
C VAL A 128 -9.97 -11.10 -10.12
N LEU A 129 -8.81 -10.54 -9.80
CA LEU A 129 -8.00 -11.00 -8.68
C LEU A 129 -8.43 -10.35 -7.37
N VAL A 130 -8.87 -9.10 -7.45
CA VAL A 130 -9.22 -8.25 -6.31
C VAL A 130 -10.47 -7.45 -6.65
N LYS A 131 -11.49 -7.53 -5.79
CA LYS A 131 -12.65 -6.65 -5.81
C LYS A 131 -12.81 -6.00 -4.44
N VAL A 132 -12.76 -4.67 -4.39
CA VAL A 132 -12.73 -3.92 -3.13
C VAL A 132 -13.63 -2.69 -3.20
N GLY A 133 -14.08 -2.21 -2.05
CA GLY A 133 -14.86 -0.97 -1.95
C GLY A 133 -14.00 0.29 -1.95
N ASP A 134 -14.49 1.31 -1.26
CA ASP A 134 -13.90 2.64 -1.23
C ASP A 134 -12.64 2.75 -0.36
N SER A 135 -11.88 3.82 -0.58
CA SER A 135 -10.80 4.32 0.28
C SER A 135 -9.69 3.28 0.54
N ILE A 136 -9.42 2.43 -0.44
CA ILE A 136 -8.34 1.45 -0.37
C ILE A 136 -6.99 2.17 -0.43
N THR A 137 -6.35 2.31 0.73
CA THR A 137 -5.05 2.97 0.82
C THR A 137 -3.91 2.18 0.18
N THR A 138 -2.80 2.85 -0.15
CA THR A 138 -1.57 2.16 -0.57
C THR A 138 -0.97 1.25 0.49
N ASP A 139 -1.35 1.39 1.77
CA ASP A 139 -0.96 0.47 2.85
C ASP A 139 -1.74 -0.84 2.80
N HIS A 140 -2.98 -0.80 2.31
CA HIS A 140 -3.75 -2.00 2.00
C HIS A 140 -3.15 -2.76 0.81
N ILE A 141 -2.73 -2.05 -0.23
CA ILE A 141 -2.14 -2.62 -1.45
C ILE A 141 -0.70 -3.11 -1.22
N SER A 142 0.12 -2.33 -0.52
CA SER A 142 1.52 -2.66 -0.25
C SER A 142 1.84 -2.33 1.22
N PRO A 143 1.54 -3.23 2.17
CA PRO A 143 1.85 -3.03 3.58
C PRO A 143 3.36 -2.82 3.79
N ALA A 144 3.71 -2.03 4.80
CA ALA A 144 5.11 -1.76 5.15
C ALA A 144 5.53 -2.35 6.51
N GLY A 145 4.57 -2.85 7.29
CA GLY A 145 4.79 -3.36 8.65
C GLY A 145 5.29 -4.80 8.71
N ASN A 146 4.95 -5.47 9.81
CA ASN A 146 5.43 -6.82 10.13
C ASN A 146 4.99 -7.87 9.10
N ILE A 147 5.89 -8.83 8.84
CA ILE A 147 5.64 -10.00 8.00
C ILE A 147 5.19 -11.15 8.90
N LYS A 148 4.01 -11.73 8.62
CA LYS A 148 3.53 -12.91 9.35
C LYS A 148 4.26 -14.16 8.88
N GLU A 149 4.46 -15.09 9.81
CA GLU A 149 5.18 -16.36 9.58
C GLU A 149 4.44 -17.35 8.69
N ASP A 150 3.12 -17.30 8.71
CA ASP A 150 2.18 -18.11 7.92
C ASP A 150 1.70 -17.40 6.65
N ALA A 151 2.26 -16.23 6.32
CA ALA A 151 2.00 -15.55 5.06
C ALA A 151 3.00 -15.98 3.98
N PRO A 152 2.68 -15.87 2.67
CA PRO A 152 3.57 -16.30 1.60
C PRO A 152 4.98 -15.71 1.69
N ALA A 153 5.11 -14.43 2.07
CA ALA A 153 6.40 -13.78 2.27
C ALA A 153 7.22 -14.38 3.44
N GLY A 154 6.55 -14.76 4.53
CA GLY A 154 7.18 -15.40 5.68
C GLY A 154 7.62 -16.83 5.37
N GLU A 155 6.82 -17.58 4.61
CA GLU A 155 7.20 -18.90 4.12
C GLU A 155 8.41 -18.84 3.18
N TYR A 156 8.44 -17.87 2.28
CA TYR A 156 9.60 -17.60 1.43
C TYR A 156 10.87 -17.31 2.26
N LEU A 157 10.78 -16.43 3.26
CA LEU A 157 11.91 -16.08 4.11
C LEU A 157 12.44 -17.30 4.90
N LYS A 158 11.56 -18.12 5.48
CA LYS A 158 11.94 -19.38 6.15
C LYS A 158 12.60 -20.36 5.19
N ALA A 159 12.04 -20.53 4.00
CA ALA A 159 12.59 -21.42 2.99
C ALA A 159 14.00 -20.99 2.53
N ASN A 160 14.34 -19.70 2.69
CA ASN A 160 15.66 -19.13 2.42
C ASN A 160 16.50 -18.95 3.71
N GLY A 161 16.20 -19.68 4.78
CA GLY A 161 17.02 -19.73 6.00
C GLY A 161 16.97 -18.48 6.89
N VAL A 162 15.96 -17.62 6.73
CA VAL A 162 15.78 -16.44 7.59
C VAL A 162 14.92 -16.80 8.80
N ASP A 163 15.44 -16.59 10.00
CA ASP A 163 14.69 -16.77 11.24
C ASP A 163 13.59 -15.69 11.40
N LYS A 164 12.50 -16.05 12.08
CA LYS A 164 11.35 -15.14 12.31
C LYS A 164 11.74 -13.78 12.91
N LYS A 165 12.68 -13.76 13.85
CA LYS A 165 13.17 -12.52 14.49
C LYS A 165 13.86 -11.59 13.49
N ASP A 166 14.38 -12.14 12.40
CA ASP A 166 15.15 -11.44 11.36
C ASP A 166 14.31 -11.17 10.10
N PHE A 167 13.01 -11.48 10.11
CA PHE A 167 12.10 -11.12 9.01
C PHE A 167 12.10 -9.62 8.74
N ASN A 168 12.25 -8.83 9.81
CA ASN A 168 12.12 -7.38 9.77
C ASN A 168 10.72 -6.99 9.23
N SER A 169 10.61 -5.90 8.50
CA SER A 169 9.34 -5.37 7.96
C SER A 169 9.28 -5.45 6.44
N TYR A 170 8.09 -5.44 5.85
CA TYR A 170 7.95 -5.28 4.40
C TYR A 170 8.65 -4.02 3.89
N GLY A 171 8.64 -2.92 4.66
CA GLY A 171 9.36 -1.69 4.33
C GLY A 171 10.87 -1.91 4.16
N SER A 172 11.48 -2.73 5.01
CA SER A 172 12.91 -3.07 4.92
C SER A 172 13.25 -4.01 3.76
N ARG A 173 12.26 -4.72 3.22
CA ARG A 173 12.42 -5.73 2.16
C ARG A 173 12.13 -5.19 0.76
N ARG A 174 11.99 -3.86 0.60
CA ARG A 174 11.64 -3.20 -0.67
C ARG A 174 12.63 -3.42 -1.82
N GLY A 175 13.87 -3.81 -1.53
CA GLY A 175 14.84 -4.21 -2.56
C GLY A 175 14.67 -5.63 -3.07
N ASN A 176 13.71 -6.40 -2.53
CA ASN A 176 13.47 -7.79 -2.88
C ASN A 176 12.06 -7.99 -3.43
N ASP A 177 11.93 -8.09 -4.75
CA ASP A 177 10.66 -8.28 -5.44
C ASP A 177 9.95 -9.58 -5.07
N ARG A 178 10.72 -10.62 -4.73
CA ARG A 178 10.20 -11.94 -4.34
C ARG A 178 9.42 -11.83 -3.02
N VAL A 179 9.86 -10.98 -2.10
CA VAL A 179 9.14 -10.68 -0.84
C VAL A 179 7.99 -9.72 -1.09
N MET A 180 8.23 -8.64 -1.83
CA MET A 180 7.25 -7.57 -1.99
C MET A 180 6.03 -7.98 -2.83
N THR A 181 6.22 -8.81 -3.86
CA THR A 181 5.10 -9.40 -4.64
C THR A 181 4.22 -10.26 -3.75
N ARG A 182 4.83 -11.07 -2.87
CA ARG A 182 4.11 -11.89 -1.86
C ARG A 182 3.41 -11.05 -0.80
N GLY A 183 3.91 -9.86 -0.53
CA GLY A 183 3.31 -8.88 0.38
C GLY A 183 2.21 -8.03 -0.23
N THR A 184 2.03 -8.09 -1.56
CA THR A 184 1.05 -7.24 -2.25
C THR A 184 -0.38 -7.72 -1.92
N PHE A 185 -1.23 -6.79 -1.49
CA PHE A 185 -2.55 -7.00 -0.90
C PHE A 185 -2.56 -7.86 0.38
N ALA A 186 -1.41 -8.13 0.99
CA ALA A 186 -1.29 -8.98 2.19
C ALA A 186 -1.58 -8.23 3.51
N ASN A 187 -2.14 -7.03 3.47
CA ASN A 187 -2.48 -6.28 4.67
C ASN A 187 -3.49 -7.07 5.52
N VAL A 188 -3.25 -7.16 6.83
CA VAL A 188 -4.08 -7.95 7.75
C VAL A 188 -5.53 -7.47 7.87
N ARG A 189 -5.81 -6.23 7.43
CA ARG A 189 -7.14 -5.62 7.39
C ARG A 189 -7.70 -5.54 5.98
N PHE A 190 -7.01 -6.09 4.98
CA PHE A 190 -7.53 -6.16 3.63
C PHE A 190 -8.80 -7.01 3.61
N LYS A 191 -9.83 -6.55 2.89
CA LYS A 191 -11.12 -7.22 2.76
C LYS A 191 -11.49 -7.28 1.30
N ASN A 192 -11.14 -8.40 0.68
CA ASN A 192 -11.50 -8.66 -0.69
C ASN A 192 -12.95 -9.18 -0.72
N GLN A 193 -13.81 -8.54 -1.51
CA GLN A 193 -15.21 -8.96 -1.66
C GLN A 193 -15.33 -10.36 -2.28
N LEU A 194 -14.29 -10.83 -2.99
CA LEU A 194 -14.19 -12.19 -3.53
C LEU A 194 -13.92 -13.26 -2.45
N ALA A 195 -13.57 -12.89 -1.22
CA ALA A 195 -13.33 -13.82 -0.12
C ALA A 195 -14.15 -13.40 1.12
N PRO A 196 -15.49 -13.47 1.05
CA PRO A 196 -16.36 -12.93 2.08
C PRO A 196 -16.08 -13.57 3.45
N GLY A 197 -16.02 -12.73 4.49
CA GLY A 197 -15.75 -13.15 5.86
C GLY A 197 -14.27 -13.40 6.19
N LYS A 198 -13.34 -13.22 5.23
CA LYS A 198 -11.90 -13.28 5.49
C LYS A 198 -11.31 -11.87 5.56
N GLU A 199 -10.45 -11.64 6.55
CA GLU A 199 -9.54 -10.48 6.58
C GLU A 199 -8.13 -10.96 6.22
N GLY A 200 -7.40 -10.16 5.46
CA GLY A 200 -6.08 -10.50 4.93
C GLY A 200 -6.04 -10.54 3.41
N GLY A 201 -4.88 -10.85 2.85
CA GLY A 201 -4.67 -10.98 1.41
C GLY A 201 -5.21 -12.27 0.83
N PHE A 202 -6.51 -12.49 0.94
CA PHE A 202 -7.22 -13.65 0.41
C PHE A 202 -8.07 -13.28 -0.82
N THR A 203 -8.30 -14.26 -1.68
CA THR A 203 -9.18 -14.15 -2.85
C THR A 203 -9.72 -15.53 -3.21
N GLU A 204 -10.75 -15.55 -4.05
CA GLU A 204 -11.24 -16.78 -4.66
C GLU A 204 -10.50 -17.07 -5.97
N TYR A 205 -10.01 -18.28 -6.12
CA TYR A 205 -9.55 -18.80 -7.39
C TYR A 205 -10.76 -19.36 -8.16
N HIS A 206 -11.41 -18.51 -8.96
CA HIS A 206 -12.67 -18.81 -9.66
C HIS A 206 -12.71 -20.16 -10.40
N PRO A 207 -11.65 -20.63 -11.09
CA PRO A 207 -11.72 -21.93 -11.77
C PRO A 207 -12.05 -23.12 -10.86
N THR A 208 -11.81 -23.03 -9.54
CA THR A 208 -12.13 -24.10 -8.59
C THR A 208 -12.98 -23.65 -7.40
N GLY A 209 -13.27 -22.35 -7.26
CA GLY A 209 -13.93 -21.76 -6.08
C GLY A 209 -13.09 -21.82 -4.80
N GLU A 210 -11.78 -22.09 -4.90
CA GLU A 210 -10.90 -22.22 -3.73
C GLU A 210 -10.55 -20.83 -3.18
N ILE A 211 -10.78 -20.60 -1.88
CA ILE A 211 -10.25 -19.42 -1.20
C ILE A 211 -8.78 -19.65 -0.85
N THR A 212 -7.90 -18.84 -1.43
CA THR A 212 -6.45 -18.92 -1.25
C THR A 212 -5.83 -17.53 -1.11
N THR A 213 -4.51 -17.43 -0.93
CA THR A 213 -3.85 -16.12 -0.87
C THR A 213 -3.84 -15.46 -2.25
N ILE A 214 -3.86 -14.13 -2.30
CA ILE A 214 -3.80 -13.38 -3.57
C ILE A 214 -2.53 -13.74 -4.35
N TYR A 215 -1.41 -13.94 -3.66
CA TYR A 215 -0.16 -14.37 -4.28
C TYR A 215 -0.31 -15.76 -4.92
N ASP A 216 -0.85 -16.75 -4.22
CA ASP A 216 -0.98 -18.12 -4.75
C ASP A 216 -1.99 -18.19 -5.90
N ALA A 217 -3.11 -17.47 -5.80
CA ALA A 217 -4.06 -17.33 -6.90
C ALA A 217 -3.38 -16.73 -8.14
N SER A 218 -2.55 -15.68 -7.96
CA SER A 218 -1.82 -15.06 -9.06
C SER A 218 -0.87 -16.03 -9.77
N LEU A 219 -0.22 -16.93 -9.03
CA LEU A 219 0.65 -17.96 -9.60
C LEU A 219 -0.14 -18.99 -10.42
N LYS A 220 -1.32 -19.41 -9.93
CA LYS A 220 -2.22 -20.32 -10.66
C LYS A 220 -2.67 -19.70 -11.99
N TYR A 221 -3.11 -18.44 -11.98
CA TYR A 221 -3.49 -17.72 -13.20
C TYR A 221 -2.33 -17.45 -14.15
N LYS A 222 -1.13 -17.18 -13.61
CA LYS A 222 0.08 -17.07 -14.42
C LYS A 222 0.39 -18.38 -15.15
N ALA A 223 0.22 -19.52 -14.48
CA ALA A 223 0.42 -20.84 -15.09
C ALA A 223 -0.59 -21.14 -16.22
N SER A 224 -1.82 -20.63 -16.12
CA SER A 224 -2.84 -20.75 -17.17
C SER A 224 -2.81 -19.62 -18.21
N ASN A 225 -1.84 -18.70 -18.15
CA ASN A 225 -1.75 -17.49 -18.98
C ASN A 225 -3.03 -16.63 -18.97
N THR A 226 -3.75 -16.61 -17.84
CA THR A 226 -4.98 -15.84 -17.68
C THR A 226 -4.63 -14.43 -17.23
N PRO A 227 -4.98 -13.37 -17.98
CA PRO A 227 -4.78 -12.00 -17.54
C PRO A 227 -5.61 -11.69 -16.29
N LEU A 228 -5.13 -10.78 -15.46
CA LEU A 228 -5.83 -10.39 -14.24
C LEU A 228 -6.22 -8.92 -14.27
N ILE A 229 -7.33 -8.59 -13.61
CA ILE A 229 -7.75 -7.21 -13.33
C ILE A 229 -8.07 -7.04 -11.85
N ALA A 230 -8.17 -5.79 -11.41
CA ALA A 230 -8.76 -5.43 -10.13
C ALA A 230 -9.94 -4.48 -10.33
N ILE A 231 -10.95 -4.61 -9.47
CA ILE A 231 -12.11 -3.72 -9.41
C ILE A 231 -12.10 -3.01 -8.05
N ALA A 232 -12.29 -1.70 -8.05
CA ALA A 232 -12.27 -0.90 -6.83
C ALA A 232 -13.39 0.16 -6.80
N GLY A 233 -13.77 0.57 -5.59
CA GLY A 233 -14.65 1.72 -5.38
C GLY A 233 -13.93 3.05 -5.53
N ASN A 234 -14.40 4.04 -4.79
CA ASN A 234 -13.94 5.42 -4.81
C ASN A 234 -12.59 5.59 -4.08
N GLN A 235 -11.76 6.54 -4.50
CA GLN A 235 -10.48 6.91 -3.89
C GLN A 235 -9.46 5.75 -3.79
N TYR A 236 -9.40 4.92 -4.84
CA TYR A 236 -8.44 3.82 -4.90
C TYR A 236 -6.99 4.32 -4.88
N GLY A 237 -6.20 3.79 -3.95
CA GLY A 237 -4.79 4.11 -3.78
C GLY A 237 -4.51 5.34 -2.91
N THR A 238 -5.40 5.72 -2.02
CA THR A 238 -5.17 6.90 -1.15
C THR A 238 -4.00 6.72 -0.17
N GLY A 239 -3.36 7.82 0.24
CA GLY A 239 -2.35 7.82 1.30
C GLY A 239 -0.90 7.91 0.79
N SER A 240 -0.03 7.03 1.29
CA SER A 240 1.42 7.17 1.13
C SER A 240 1.86 6.91 -0.32
N SER A 241 2.80 7.71 -0.83
CA SER A 241 3.47 7.40 -2.10
C SER A 241 4.33 6.14 -1.95
N ARG A 242 3.79 5.00 -2.41
CA ARG A 242 4.47 3.70 -2.42
C ARG A 242 4.41 3.14 -3.83
N ASP A 243 5.53 3.15 -4.52
CA ASP A 243 5.67 2.58 -5.87
C ASP A 243 5.38 1.07 -5.90
N TRP A 244 5.70 0.35 -4.82
CA TRP A 244 5.38 -1.06 -4.65
C TRP A 244 3.89 -1.39 -4.71
N ALA A 245 3.00 -0.43 -4.46
CA ALA A 245 1.57 -0.62 -4.69
C ALA A 245 1.25 -0.82 -6.19
N ALA A 246 2.06 -0.27 -7.10
CA ALA A 246 1.93 -0.51 -8.54
C ALA A 246 2.84 -1.65 -9.02
N LYS A 247 4.10 -1.70 -8.57
CA LYS A 247 5.05 -2.77 -8.94
C LYS A 247 4.52 -4.14 -8.54
N GLY A 248 4.03 -4.27 -7.31
CA GLY A 248 3.44 -5.51 -6.81
C GLY A 248 2.21 -5.92 -7.61
N THR A 249 1.30 -4.97 -7.88
CA THR A 249 0.11 -5.19 -8.72
C THR A 249 0.48 -5.73 -10.10
N ASN A 250 1.49 -5.13 -10.75
CA ASN A 250 2.00 -5.61 -12.04
C ASN A 250 2.62 -7.01 -11.93
N LEU A 251 3.44 -7.29 -10.91
CA LEU A 251 4.12 -8.58 -10.72
C LEU A 251 3.17 -9.72 -10.35
N LEU A 252 2.02 -9.41 -9.75
CA LEU A 252 0.90 -10.36 -9.60
C LEU A 252 0.21 -10.67 -10.95
N GLY A 253 0.56 -9.97 -12.03
CA GLY A 253 -0.01 -10.20 -13.36
C GLY A 253 -1.26 -9.37 -13.67
N VAL A 254 -1.62 -8.41 -12.82
CA VAL A 254 -2.74 -7.49 -13.06
C VAL A 254 -2.39 -6.56 -14.22
N LYS A 255 -3.25 -6.54 -15.25
CA LYS A 255 -3.09 -5.76 -16.48
C LYS A 255 -3.88 -4.46 -16.46
N ALA A 256 -5.01 -4.44 -15.75
CA ALA A 256 -5.84 -3.26 -15.59
C ALA A 256 -6.46 -3.18 -14.20
N VAL A 257 -6.73 -1.97 -13.75
CA VAL A 257 -7.59 -1.69 -12.60
C VAL A 257 -8.78 -0.90 -13.11
N ILE A 258 -9.99 -1.24 -12.70
CA ILE A 258 -11.21 -0.48 -12.99
C ILE A 258 -11.73 0.06 -11.66
N ALA A 259 -11.73 1.37 -11.46
CA ALA A 259 -12.13 1.99 -10.21
C ALA A 259 -13.16 3.11 -10.40
N GLU A 260 -13.94 3.44 -9.39
CA GLU A 260 -14.82 4.63 -9.47
C GLU A 260 -14.00 5.93 -9.48
N SER A 261 -12.91 5.97 -8.71
CA SER A 261 -11.93 7.05 -8.81
C SER A 261 -10.56 6.63 -8.24
N TYR A 262 -9.53 7.43 -8.55
CA TYR A 262 -8.16 7.18 -8.10
C TYR A 262 -7.59 8.36 -7.32
N GLU A 263 -6.71 8.06 -6.37
CA GLU A 263 -5.75 9.05 -5.90
C GLU A 263 -4.69 9.32 -6.99
N ARG A 264 -4.31 10.59 -7.14
CA ARG A 264 -3.48 11.12 -8.23
C ARG A 264 -2.11 10.44 -8.35
N ILE A 265 -1.40 10.25 -7.26
CA ILE A 265 -0.06 9.62 -7.24
C ILE A 265 -0.20 8.15 -7.58
N HIS A 266 -1.14 7.45 -6.97
CA HIS A 266 -1.32 6.02 -7.23
C HIS A 266 -1.68 5.74 -8.70
N ARG A 267 -2.60 6.52 -9.29
CA ARG A 267 -2.91 6.42 -10.72
C ARG A 267 -1.66 6.56 -11.59
N SER A 268 -0.79 7.52 -11.25
CA SER A 268 0.45 7.76 -12.00
C SER A 268 1.42 6.59 -11.89
N ASN A 269 1.53 5.97 -10.71
CA ASN A 269 2.37 4.79 -10.50
C ASN A 269 1.87 3.58 -11.29
N LEU A 270 0.54 3.36 -11.37
CA LEU A 270 -0.03 2.28 -12.19
C LEU A 270 0.37 2.44 -13.67
N VAL A 271 0.19 3.65 -14.23
CA VAL A 271 0.61 3.96 -15.61
C VAL A 271 2.10 3.70 -15.82
N GLN A 272 2.96 4.15 -14.91
CA GLN A 272 4.41 3.95 -15.00
C GLN A 272 4.83 2.48 -14.95
N MET A 273 4.02 1.61 -14.33
CA MET A 273 4.24 0.17 -14.30
C MET A 273 3.50 -0.59 -15.40
N GLY A 274 2.88 0.10 -16.35
CA GLY A 274 2.14 -0.53 -17.45
C GLY A 274 0.85 -1.24 -17.01
N VAL A 275 0.27 -0.86 -15.86
CA VAL A 275 -1.06 -1.31 -15.44
C VAL A 275 -2.07 -0.23 -15.85
N LEU A 276 -3.05 -0.59 -16.67
CA LEU A 276 -4.02 0.35 -17.22
C LEU A 276 -5.05 0.78 -16.16
N PRO A 277 -5.08 2.06 -15.73
CA PRO A 277 -6.12 2.54 -14.82
C PRO A 277 -7.34 3.01 -15.62
N LEU A 278 -8.39 2.20 -15.62
CA LEU A 278 -9.71 2.53 -16.14
C LEU A 278 -10.60 3.08 -15.03
N GLN A 279 -11.52 3.97 -15.40
CA GLN A 279 -12.45 4.57 -14.46
C GLN A 279 -13.89 4.34 -14.94
N PHE A 280 -14.80 3.94 -14.05
CA PHE A 280 -16.23 3.89 -14.39
C PHE A 280 -16.74 5.28 -14.79
N LYS A 281 -17.82 5.32 -15.59
CA LYS A 281 -18.50 6.58 -15.91
C LYS A 281 -19.11 7.19 -14.66
N GLU A 282 -19.33 8.50 -14.72
CA GLU A 282 -19.98 9.22 -13.63
C GLU A 282 -21.35 8.60 -13.32
N GLY A 283 -21.53 8.16 -12.08
CA GLY A 283 -22.75 7.49 -11.61
C GLY A 283 -22.79 5.97 -11.82
N GLU A 284 -21.80 5.38 -12.51
CA GLU A 284 -21.66 3.93 -12.62
C GLU A 284 -20.73 3.39 -11.52
N THR A 285 -21.15 2.28 -10.91
CA THR A 285 -20.37 1.51 -9.92
C THR A 285 -20.34 0.03 -10.33
N PRO A 286 -19.45 -0.79 -9.76
CA PRO A 286 -19.51 -2.24 -9.94
C PRO A 286 -20.90 -2.81 -9.64
N GLU A 287 -21.54 -2.35 -8.56
CA GLU A 287 -22.86 -2.80 -8.14
C GLU A 287 -23.98 -2.34 -9.09
N SER A 288 -23.94 -1.10 -9.59
CA SER A 288 -24.97 -0.60 -10.51
C SER A 288 -24.95 -1.35 -11.86
N LEU A 289 -23.77 -1.82 -12.27
CA LEU A 289 -23.57 -2.63 -13.47
C LEU A 289 -23.81 -4.13 -13.22
N GLY A 290 -24.03 -4.53 -11.96
CA GLY A 290 -24.24 -5.93 -11.59
C GLY A 290 -22.97 -6.79 -11.62
N LEU A 291 -21.79 -6.17 -11.54
CA LEU A 291 -20.49 -6.83 -11.51
C LEU A 291 -20.23 -7.43 -10.13
N ASP A 292 -20.25 -8.75 -10.03
CA ASP A 292 -19.97 -9.47 -8.78
C ASP A 292 -18.49 -9.86 -8.64
N GLY A 293 -17.76 -9.92 -9.76
CA GLY A 293 -16.35 -10.25 -9.86
C GLY A 293 -16.07 -11.66 -10.38
N SER A 294 -17.10 -12.52 -10.51
CA SER A 294 -16.97 -13.87 -11.06
C SER A 294 -16.92 -13.89 -12.59
N GLU A 295 -17.11 -12.74 -13.24
CA GLU A 295 -17.14 -12.62 -14.69
C GLU A 295 -15.75 -12.87 -15.32
N THR A 296 -15.76 -13.09 -16.64
CA THR A 296 -14.58 -12.93 -17.49
C THR A 296 -14.64 -11.58 -18.19
N PHE A 297 -13.52 -10.89 -18.29
CA PHE A 297 -13.46 -9.53 -18.82
C PHE A 297 -12.65 -9.47 -20.11
N THR A 298 -13.21 -8.77 -21.10
CA THR A 298 -12.50 -8.32 -22.30
C THR A 298 -12.47 -6.80 -22.31
N ILE A 299 -11.26 -6.23 -22.30
CA ILE A 299 -11.01 -4.79 -22.41
C ILE A 299 -10.52 -4.52 -23.84
N HIS A 300 -11.33 -3.82 -24.62
CA HIS A 300 -11.10 -3.61 -26.05
C HIS A 300 -10.13 -2.46 -26.28
N LEU A 301 -8.89 -2.77 -26.70
CA LEU A 301 -7.81 -1.80 -26.86
C LEU A 301 -7.19 -1.86 -28.26
N SER A 302 -6.68 -0.72 -28.72
CA SER A 302 -5.88 -0.60 -29.94
C SER A 302 -4.88 0.56 -29.81
N ASP A 303 -3.96 0.68 -30.76
CA ASP A 303 -3.01 1.79 -30.86
C ASP A 303 -3.67 3.16 -31.07
N ASP A 304 -4.96 3.19 -31.40
CA ASP A 304 -5.72 4.43 -31.59
C ASP A 304 -6.15 5.09 -30.28
N ILE A 305 -5.93 4.44 -29.13
CA ILE A 305 -6.32 4.93 -27.82
C ILE A 305 -5.81 6.37 -27.59
N LYS A 306 -6.70 7.21 -27.05
CA LYS A 306 -6.40 8.61 -26.73
C LYS A 306 -6.32 8.80 -25.22
N ALA A 307 -5.56 9.80 -24.79
CA ALA A 307 -5.53 10.18 -23.39
C ALA A 307 -6.95 10.53 -22.92
N ARG A 308 -7.42 9.87 -21.86
CA ARG A 308 -8.81 9.98 -21.35
C ARG A 308 -9.88 9.61 -22.37
N GLY A 309 -9.52 8.84 -23.39
CA GLY A 309 -10.47 8.25 -24.33
C GLY A 309 -11.28 7.16 -23.65
N GLU A 310 -12.43 6.88 -24.25
CA GLU A 310 -13.35 5.84 -23.79
C GLU A 310 -12.86 4.46 -24.23
N VAL A 311 -12.94 3.49 -23.33
CA VAL A 311 -12.59 2.10 -23.59
C VAL A 311 -13.82 1.22 -23.34
N LYS A 312 -14.18 0.42 -24.34
CA LYS A 312 -15.27 -0.55 -24.18
C LYS A 312 -14.78 -1.72 -23.34
N VAL A 313 -15.63 -2.20 -22.44
CA VAL A 313 -15.42 -3.40 -21.64
C VAL A 313 -16.61 -4.33 -21.80
N THR A 314 -16.33 -5.61 -21.99
CA THR A 314 -17.33 -6.68 -22.00
C THR A 314 -17.03 -7.63 -20.84
N ALA A 315 -17.98 -7.80 -19.93
CA ALA A 315 -17.92 -8.78 -18.86
C ALA A 315 -18.94 -9.89 -19.13
N VAL A 316 -18.55 -11.15 -18.96
CA VAL A 316 -19.42 -12.30 -19.19
C VAL A 316 -19.52 -13.12 -17.91
N LYS A 317 -20.73 -13.24 -17.36
CA LYS A 317 -21.05 -14.07 -16.20
C LYS A 317 -20.97 -15.56 -16.53
N GLU A 318 -20.94 -16.41 -15.51
CA GLU A 318 -20.89 -17.87 -15.69
C GLU A 318 -22.14 -18.43 -16.36
N ASP A 319 -23.29 -17.77 -16.22
CA ASP A 319 -24.55 -18.10 -16.88
C ASP A 319 -24.63 -17.60 -18.35
N GLY A 320 -23.57 -16.94 -18.83
CA GLY A 320 -23.47 -16.39 -20.17
C GLY A 320 -24.09 -15.00 -20.35
N VAL A 321 -24.60 -14.37 -19.28
CA VAL A 321 -25.10 -13.00 -19.36
C VAL A 321 -23.94 -12.05 -19.64
N GLU A 322 -24.05 -11.29 -20.72
CA GLU A 322 -23.07 -10.27 -21.10
C GLU A 322 -23.45 -8.90 -20.53
N ILE A 323 -22.49 -8.25 -19.89
CA ILE A 323 -22.55 -6.86 -19.44
C ILE A 323 -21.57 -6.06 -20.29
N ASN A 324 -22.09 -5.10 -21.05
CA ASN A 324 -21.29 -4.22 -21.89
C ASN A 324 -21.36 -2.80 -21.32
N PHE A 325 -20.19 -2.21 -21.06
CA PHE A 325 -20.08 -0.85 -20.54
C PHE A 325 -18.84 -0.16 -21.10
N THR A 326 -18.74 1.13 -20.83
CA THR A 326 -17.62 1.96 -21.29
C THR A 326 -16.97 2.60 -20.07
N THR A 327 -15.65 2.62 -20.04
CA THR A 327 -14.85 3.35 -19.03
C THR A 327 -14.25 4.59 -19.69
#